data_AF-A0A1W9MKP3-F1
#
_entry.id   AF-A0A1W9MKP3-F1
#
_cell.length_a   1.000
_cell.length_b   1.000
_cell.length_c   1.000
_cell.angle_alpha   90.00
_cell.angle_beta   90.00
_cell.angle_gamma   90.00
#
_symmetry.space_group_name_H-M   'P 1'
#
loop_
_entity.id
_entity.type
_entity.pdbx_description
1 polymer ?
#
loop_
_entity_poly.entity_id
_entity_poly.type
_entity_poly.pdbx_seq_one_letter_code
_entity_poly.pdbx_strand_id
1 'polypeptide(L)' 'MEDFKCLGRQFVLQPTIEYVKCPTCGNEIEIWSDEFKAKCQNCKKEAFKEEASLCIEWCKYAKECVGEERYEEYKKNNK' A
#
# COMPACT_ATOMS: atom_id res chain seq x y z
N MET A 1 -36.15 7.00 5.00
CA MET A 1 -34.90 7.07 5.78
C MET A 1 -33.79 7.03 4.74
N GLU A 2 -33.04 8.12 4.63
CA GLU A 2 -31.93 8.18 3.68
C GLU A 2 -30.76 7.44 4.31
N ASP A 3 -30.28 6.39 3.64
CA ASP A 3 -29.12 5.62 4.07
C ASP A 3 -27.91 6.56 4.15
N PHE A 4 -27.47 6.89 5.36
CA PHE A 4 -26.30 7.73 5.57
C PHE A 4 -25.05 7.03 5.01
N LYS A 5 -24.65 7.43 3.79
CA LYS A 5 -23.52 6.86 3.07
C LYS A 5 -22.31 7.78 3.23
N CYS A 6 -21.35 7.38 4.07
CA CYS A 6 -20.09 8.10 4.20
C CYS A 6 -19.24 7.89 2.93
N LEU A 7 -19.03 8.95 2.15
CA LEU A 7 -18.26 8.91 0.91
C LEU A 7 -16.83 8.41 1.12
N GLY A 8 -16.19 8.78 2.24
CA GLY A 8 -14.85 8.29 2.59
C GLY A 8 -14.79 6.80 2.93
N ARG A 9 -15.91 6.19 3.35
CA ARG A 9 -15.99 4.76 3.67
C ARG A 9 -16.33 3.89 2.46
N GLN A 10 -16.73 4.50 1.34
CA GLN A 10 -17.17 3.76 0.16
C GLN A 10 -16.08 2.80 -0.36
N PHE A 11 -14.83 3.24 -0.38
CA PHE A 11 -13.68 2.45 -0.85
C PHE A 11 -13.36 1.25 0.06
N VAL A 12 -13.71 1.32 1.34
CA VAL A 12 -13.54 0.22 2.30
C VAL A 12 -14.70 -0.78 2.19
N LEU A 13 -15.89 -0.31 1.85
CA LEU A 13 -17.08 -1.15 1.73
C LEU A 13 -17.19 -1.88 0.39
N GLN A 14 -16.55 -1.34 -0.66
CA GLN A 14 -16.65 -1.84 -2.02
C GLN A 14 -15.24 -1.92 -2.63
N PRO A 15 -14.38 -2.82 -2.13
CA PRO A 15 -13.06 -3.00 -2.71
C PRO A 15 -13.18 -3.50 -4.15
N THR A 16 -12.33 -2.97 -5.02
CA THR A 16 -12.26 -3.37 -6.43
C THR A 16 -11.04 -4.24 -6.68
N ILE A 17 -11.13 -5.10 -7.69
CA ILE A 17 -10.00 -5.93 -8.12
C ILE A 17 -9.08 -5.10 -9.01
N GLU A 18 -7.78 -5.15 -8.71
CA GLU A 18 -6.70 -4.57 -9.48
C GLU A 18 -5.66 -5.64 -9.85
N TYR A 19 -4.84 -5.34 -10.86
CA TYR A 19 -3.78 -6.24 -11.32
C TYR A 19 -2.43 -5.54 -11.25
N VAL A 20 -1.47 -6.17 -10.59
CA VAL A 20 -0.08 -5.69 -10.50
C VAL A 20 0.87 -6.73 -11.07
N LYS A 21 1.99 -6.29 -11.65
CA LYS A 21 3.02 -7.21 -12.14
C LYS A 21 3.92 -7.67 -11.01
N CYS A 22 4.18 -8.98 -10.95
CA CYS A 22 5.14 -9.54 -10.03
C CYS A 22 6.56 -9.03 -10.35
N PRO A 23 7.27 -8.36 -9.41
CA PRO A 23 8.61 -7.85 -9.66
C PRO A 23 9.67 -8.96 -9.83
N THR A 24 9.36 -10.20 -9.42
CA THR A 24 10.27 -11.33 -9.54
C THR A 24 10.10 -12.11 -10.85
N CYS A 25 8.85 -12.36 -11.28
CA CYS A 25 8.60 -13.27 -12.40
C CYS A 25 7.74 -12.66 -13.53
N GLY A 26 7.29 -11.41 -13.38
CA GLY A 26 6.50 -10.71 -14.38
C GLY A 26 5.03 -11.14 -14.50
N ASN A 27 4.60 -12.18 -13.80
CA ASN A 27 3.20 -12.62 -13.83
C ASN A 27 2.26 -11.57 -13.24
N GLU A 28 1.04 -11.46 -13.78
CA GLU A 28 0.00 -10.65 -13.17
C GLU A 28 -0.46 -11.26 -11.85
N ILE A 29 -0.67 -10.40 -10.86
CA ILE A 29 -1.15 -10.74 -9.54
C ILE A 29 -2.41 -9.94 -9.32
N GLU A 30 -3.49 -10.66 -9.01
CA GLU A 30 -4.73 -10.05 -8.54
C GLU A 30 -4.54 -9.53 -7.12
N ILE A 31 -4.97 -8.29 -6.88
CA ILE A 31 -4.89 -7.64 -5.57
C ILE A 31 -6.12 -6.76 -5.36
N TRP A 32 -6.66 -6.73 -4.14
CA TRP A 32 -7.78 -5.86 -3.82
C TRP A 32 -7.34 -4.40 -3.61
N SER A 33 -8.20 -3.44 -3.91
CA SER A 33 -7.91 -2.01 -3.77
C SER A 33 -7.48 -1.60 -2.35
N ASP A 34 -8.00 -2.28 -1.33
CA ASP A 34 -7.72 -2.07 0.09
C ASP A 34 -6.51 -2.88 0.62
N GLU A 35 -5.89 -3.71 -0.22
CA GLU A 35 -4.69 -4.47 0.13
C GLU A 35 -3.41 -3.78 -0.35
N PHE A 36 -2.36 -3.82 0.49
CA PHE A 36 -1.05 -3.26 0.17
C PHE A 36 -0.10 -4.26 -0.50
N LYS A 37 -0.37 -5.56 -0.35
CA LYS A 37 0.46 -6.64 -0.90
C LYS A 37 -0.37 -7.87 -1.25
N ALA A 38 0.10 -8.63 -2.24
CA ALA A 38 -0.50 -9.88 -2.65
C ALA A 38 0.58 -10.94 -2.95
N LYS A 39 0.21 -12.22 -2.82
CA LYS A 39 1.12 -13.35 -3.07
C LYS A 39 1.02 -13.79 -4.53
N CYS A 40 2.15 -13.81 -5.22
CA CYS A 40 2.21 -14.30 -6.59
C CYS A 40 1.88 -15.80 -6.64
N GLN A 41 0.89 -16.20 -7.44
CA GLN A 41 0.52 -17.61 -7.58
C GLN A 41 1.60 -18.44 -8.30
N ASN A 42 2.39 -17.82 -9.18
CA ASN A 42 3.47 -18.47 -9.94
C ASN A 42 4.73 -18.69 -9.09
N CYS A 43 5.37 -17.62 -8.61
CA CYS A 43 6.66 -17.72 -7.90
C CYS A 43 6.54 -17.75 -6.36
N LYS A 44 5.33 -17.65 -5.80
CA LYS A 44 5.00 -17.65 -4.37
C LYS A 44 5.60 -16.51 -3.52
N LYS A 45 6.28 -15.54 -4.13
CA LYS A 45 6.77 -14.33 -3.44
C LYS A 45 5.67 -13.29 -3.26
N GLU A 46 5.82 -12.45 -2.24
CA GLU A 46 4.95 -11.28 -2.02
C GLU A 46 5.36 -10.13 -2.95
N ALA A 47 4.36 -9.48 -3.56
CA ALA A 47 4.51 -8.24 -4.30
C ALA A 47 3.73 -7.14 -3.57
N PHE A 48 4.34 -5.97 -3.43
CA PHE A 48 3.72 -4.79 -2.84
C PHE A 48 3.18 -3.89 -3.96
N LYS A 49 2.06 -3.22 -3.74
CA LYS A 49 1.61 -2.16 -4.67
C LYS A 49 2.62 -1.03 -4.67
N GLU A 50 2.90 -0.47 -5.85
CA GLU A 50 3.78 0.69 -5.99
C GLU A 50 3.19 1.94 -5.28
N GLU A 51 1.86 2.09 -5.31
CA GLU A 51 1.14 3.18 -4.65
C GLU A 51 0.92 2.96 -3.14
N ALA A 52 1.48 1.89 -2.56
CA ALA A 52 1.46 1.73 -1.10
C ALA A 52 2.37 2.80 -0.45
N SER A 53 1.86 4.02 -0.27
CA SER A 53 2.59 5.10 0.38
C SER A 53 2.98 4.67 1.79
N LEU A 54 4.29 4.58 2.05
CA LEU A 54 4.78 4.32 3.39
C LEU A 54 4.35 5.50 4.27
N CYS A 55 3.78 5.23 5.45
CA CYS A 55 3.32 6.28 6.36
C CYS A 55 4.41 7.28 6.73
N ILE A 56 5.69 6.92 6.57
CA ILE A 56 6.85 7.78 6.75
C ILE A 56 6.87 9.01 5.81
N GLU A 57 6.20 8.95 4.66
CA GLU A 57 6.15 10.04 3.66
C GLU A 57 5.24 11.19 4.08
N TRP A 58 4.08 10.89 4.67
CA TRP A 58 3.01 11.87 4.89
C TRP A 58 2.62 12.04 6.35
N CYS A 59 2.96 11.09 7.24
CA CYS A 59 2.55 11.16 8.64
C CYS A 59 3.41 12.15 9.42
N LYS A 60 2.76 13.14 10.06
CA LYS A 60 3.42 14.09 10.97
C LYS A 60 4.16 13.45 12.15
N TYR A 61 3.72 12.26 12.58
CA TYR A 61 4.31 11.50 13.69
C TYR A 61 5.35 10.47 13.23
N ALA A 62 5.67 10.43 11.93
CA ALA A 62 6.57 9.42 11.38
C ALA A 62 7.94 9.38 12.09
N LYS A 63 8.54 10.55 12.34
CA LYS A 63 9.85 10.67 13.00
C LYS A 63 9.86 10.07 14.40
N GLU A 64 8.79 10.26 15.17
CA GLU A 64 8.64 9.70 16.51
C GLU A 64 8.36 8.19 16.47
N CYS A 65 7.62 7.72 15.46
CA CYS A 65 7.26 6.31 15.30
C CYS A 65 8.44 5.44 14.86
N VAL A 66 9.22 5.87 13.86
CA VAL A 66 10.35 5.08 13.31
C VAL A 66 11.70 5.41 13.95
N GLY A 67 11.77 6.50 14.73
CA GLY A 67 13.01 7.03 15.29
C GLY A 67 13.76 7.97 14.35
N GLU A 68 14.53 8.89 14.94
CA GLU A 68 15.22 9.97 14.20
C GLU A 68 16.24 9.43 13.20
N GLU A 69 17.07 8.46 13.58
CA GLU A 69 18.09 7.87 12.71
C GLU A 69 17.47 7.29 11.42
N ARG A 70 16.47 6.41 11.58
CA ARG A 70 15.80 5.75 10.46
C ARG A 70 15.01 6.72 9.58
N TYR A 71 14.46 7.79 10.18
CA TYR A 71 13.75 8.84 9.45
C TYR A 71 14.69 9.66 8.55
N GLU A 72 15.86 10.03 9.07
CA GLU A 72 16.87 10.77 8.32
C GLU A 72 17.50 9.92 7.22
N GLU A 73 17.75 8.62 7.46
CA GLU A 73 18.20 7.68 6.42
C GLU A 73 17.20 7.58 5.27
N TYR A 74 15.90 7.41 5.59
CA TYR A 74 14.84 7.36 4.60
C TYR A 74 14.80 8.65 3.75
N LYS A 75 14.91 9.82 4.37
CA LYS A 75 14.95 11.11 3.67
C LYS A 75 16.17 11.29 2.75
N LYS A 76 17.32 10.71 3.09
CA LYS A 76 18.53 10.78 2.27
C LYS A 76 18.44 9.89 1.03
N ASN A 77 17.80 8.73 1.14
CA ASN A 77 17.72 7.75 0.05
C ASN A 77 16.58 8.04 -0.95
N ASN A 78 15.57 8.82 -0.57
CA ASN A 78 14.37 9.13 -1.38
C ASN A 78 14.33 10.60 -1.86
N LYS A 79 15.51 11.22 -2.03
CA LYS A 79 15.67 12.58 -2.53
C LYS A 79 16.54 12.58 -3.78
#